data_AF-A0A8C9XHM8-F1
#
_entry.id   AF-A0A8C9XHM8-F1
#
_cell.length_a   1.000
_cell.length_b   1.000
_cell.length_c   1.000
_cell.angle_alpha   90.00
_cell.angle_beta   90.00
_cell.angle_gamma   90.00
#
_symmetry.space_group_name_H-M   'P 1'
#
loop_
_entity.id
_entity.type
_entity.pdbx_description
1 polymer ?
#
loop_
_entity_poly.entity_id
_entity_poly.type
_entity_poly.pdbx_seq_one_letter_code
_entity_poly.pdbx_strand_id
1 'polypeptide(L)'
;LGMDPVILLGGFSAFHALYPFLCTPRMASNFRIIKNLHITHVVNATANCPDAFPNTLCYLKLCLSDDAQQDLLKALPLASRFINSALMADPAGRVLVHCSMGRSRSSALTLAFLMEHRRWSLLHALRWLKDRRACTAPNINFLRQLLTYEELLFGSRLTSLNDIQEEETAGENVEK
;
A
#
# COMPACT_ATOMS: atom_id res chain seq x y z
N LEU A 1 15.93 -8.29 -15.95
CA LEU A 1 14.66 -7.76 -15.40
C LEU A 1 14.69 -7.99 -13.88
N GLY A 2 15.49 -7.34 -13.04
CA GLY A 2 15.80 -5.91 -12.93
C GLY A 2 15.10 -5.45 -11.65
N MET A 3 15.78 -5.49 -10.50
CA MET A 3 15.24 -4.93 -9.25
C MET A 3 14.88 -3.46 -9.49
N ASP A 4 13.85 -2.96 -8.80
CA ASP A 4 13.45 -1.55 -8.89
C ASP A 4 14.68 -0.65 -8.67
N PRO A 5 15.04 0.22 -9.62
CA PRO A 5 16.25 1.04 -9.54
C PRO A 5 16.30 1.91 -8.28
N VAL A 6 15.15 2.21 -7.65
CA VAL A 6 15.10 2.91 -6.36
C VAL A 6 15.83 2.12 -5.25
N ILE A 7 15.75 0.79 -5.27
CA ILE A 7 16.46 -0.10 -4.32
C ILE A 7 17.97 -0.05 -4.54
N LEU A 8 18.42 0.25 -5.76
CA LEU A 8 19.83 0.27 -6.15
C LEU A 8 20.46 1.68 -6.06
N LEU A 9 19.71 2.75 -6.35
CA LEU A 9 20.21 4.12 -6.41
C LEU A 9 20.19 4.84 -5.04
N GLY A 10 19.21 4.58 -4.18
CA GLY A 10 19.04 5.31 -2.90
C GLY A 10 19.67 4.63 -1.68
N GLY A 11 20.12 3.38 -1.81
CA GLY A 11 20.58 2.57 -0.69
C GLY A 11 19.49 2.20 0.32
N PHE A 12 19.79 1.26 1.21
CA PHE A 12 18.84 0.73 2.21
C PHE A 12 18.32 1.77 3.21
N SER A 13 19.04 2.88 3.40
CA SER A 13 18.64 4.03 4.23
C SER A 13 17.42 4.76 3.67
N ALA A 14 17.26 4.86 2.34
CA ALA A 14 16.07 5.45 1.72
C ALA A 14 14.81 4.61 1.98
N PHE A 15 14.96 3.28 2.05
CA PHE A 15 13.86 2.36 2.33
C PHE A 15 13.34 2.44 3.78
N HIS A 16 14.12 3.01 4.70
CA HIS A 16 13.66 3.27 6.07
C HIS A 16 12.70 4.48 6.15
N ALA A 17 12.87 5.46 5.26
CA ALA A 17 12.01 6.64 5.16
C ALA A 17 10.77 6.44 4.25
N LEU A 18 10.82 5.39 3.42
CA LEU A 18 9.79 4.99 2.47
C LEU A 18 9.13 3.73 3.00
N TYR A 19 8.00 3.87 3.68
CA TYR A 19 7.19 2.74 4.13
C TYR A 19 7.13 1.61 3.05
N PRO A 20 7.34 0.31 3.39
CA PRO A 20 7.48 -0.81 2.43
C PRO A 20 6.18 -1.25 1.72
N PHE A 21 5.33 -0.31 1.34
CA PHE A 21 3.92 -0.58 1.18
C PHE A 21 3.49 -1.13 -0.18
N LEU A 22 4.40 -1.22 -1.14
CA LEU A 22 4.04 -1.61 -2.48
C LEU A 22 5.12 -2.52 -3.02
N CYS A 23 4.80 -3.79 -3.17
CA CYS A 23 5.71 -4.79 -3.69
C CYS A 23 4.99 -5.67 -4.71
N THR A 24 5.76 -6.26 -5.62
CA THR A 24 5.30 -7.40 -6.42
C THR A 24 5.51 -8.69 -5.62
N PRO A 25 4.87 -9.81 -6.00
CA PRO A 25 5.08 -11.09 -5.32
C PRO A 25 6.55 -11.52 -5.35
N ARG A 26 7.27 -11.20 -6.43
CA ARG A 26 8.71 -11.48 -6.57
C ARG A 26 9.57 -10.74 -5.55
N MET A 27 9.18 -9.53 -5.16
CA MET A 27 9.87 -8.79 -4.10
C MET A 27 9.53 -9.39 -2.73
N ALA A 28 8.26 -9.71 -2.51
CA ALA A 28 7.79 -10.33 -1.27
C ALA A 28 8.39 -11.73 -1.02
N SER A 29 8.71 -12.48 -2.09
CA SER A 29 9.34 -13.80 -2.01
C SER A 29 10.87 -13.78 -2.05
N ASN A 30 11.51 -12.60 -2.04
CA ASN A 30 12.95 -12.50 -2.04
C ASN A 30 13.51 -12.46 -0.61
N PHE A 31 14.13 -13.56 -0.18
CA PHE A 31 14.68 -13.69 1.17
C PHE A 31 15.71 -12.60 1.52
N ARG A 32 16.50 -12.11 0.55
CA ARG A 32 17.47 -11.02 0.80
C ARG A 32 16.75 -9.71 1.13
N ILE A 33 15.63 -9.42 0.44
CA ILE A 33 14.81 -8.23 0.72
C ILE A 33 14.21 -8.36 2.12
N ILE A 34 13.57 -9.49 2.43
CA ILE A 34 12.97 -9.76 3.74
C ILE A 34 13.99 -9.61 4.86
N LYS A 35 15.14 -10.27 4.74
CA LYS A 35 16.20 -10.26 5.75
C LYS A 35 16.80 -8.87 5.92
N ASN A 36 17.23 -8.22 4.84
CA ASN A 36 17.97 -6.96 4.93
C ASN A 36 17.09 -5.79 5.40
N LEU A 37 15.80 -5.83 5.07
CA LEU A 37 14.82 -4.83 5.52
C LEU A 37 14.20 -5.17 6.87
N HIS A 38 14.56 -6.32 7.45
CA HIS A 38 14.03 -6.82 8.71
C HIS A 38 12.50 -6.90 8.70
N ILE A 39 11.91 -7.29 7.56
CA ILE A 39 10.46 -7.47 7.44
C ILE A 39 10.04 -8.55 8.43
N THR A 40 9.01 -8.27 9.22
CA THR A 40 8.43 -9.21 10.19
C THR A 40 6.99 -9.57 9.85
N HIS A 41 6.29 -8.68 9.13
CA HIS A 41 4.89 -8.84 8.78
C HIS A 41 4.65 -8.61 7.30
N VAL A 42 3.69 -9.33 6.71
CA VAL A 42 3.32 -9.20 5.31
C VAL A 42 1.80 -9.14 5.16
N VAL A 43 1.29 -8.15 4.43
CA VAL A 43 -0.07 -8.15 3.91
C VAL A 43 -0.03 -8.63 2.46
N ASN A 44 -0.58 -9.82 2.21
CA ASN A 44 -0.67 -10.42 0.89
C ASN A 44 -2.07 -10.17 0.30
N ALA A 45 -2.19 -9.14 -0.54
CA ALA A 45 -3.43 -8.72 -1.17
C ALA A 45 -3.70 -9.43 -2.50
N THR A 46 -3.44 -10.73 -2.58
CA THR A 46 -3.67 -11.52 -3.80
C THR A 46 -4.50 -12.76 -3.49
N ALA A 47 -5.33 -13.21 -4.43
CA ALA A 47 -5.97 -14.52 -4.31
C ALA A 47 -4.98 -15.67 -4.57
N ASN A 48 -4.17 -15.57 -5.64
CA ASN A 48 -3.48 -16.73 -6.22
C ASN A 48 -1.98 -16.84 -5.90
N CYS A 49 -1.39 -15.93 -5.10
CA CYS A 49 0.01 -16.04 -4.70
C CYS A 49 0.13 -16.57 -3.27
N PRO A 50 0.78 -17.71 -3.02
CA PRO A 50 1.00 -18.19 -1.65
C PRO A 50 1.92 -17.26 -0.86
N ASP A 51 1.89 -17.41 0.46
CA ASP A 51 2.82 -16.74 1.37
C ASP A 51 4.19 -17.41 1.25
N ALA A 52 5.23 -16.62 0.99
CA ALA A 52 6.54 -17.15 0.62
C ALA A 52 7.35 -17.68 1.83
N PHE A 53 7.12 -17.11 3.01
CA PHE A 53 7.87 -17.41 4.24
C PHE A 53 6.94 -17.60 5.46
N PRO A 54 5.92 -18.48 5.39
CA PRO A 54 4.86 -18.56 6.40
C PRO A 54 5.37 -19.00 7.78
N ASN A 55 6.52 -19.67 7.84
CA ASN A 55 7.16 -20.12 9.08
C ASN A 55 8.10 -19.06 9.70
N THR A 56 8.27 -17.91 9.05
CA THR A 56 9.24 -16.88 9.46
C THR A 56 8.60 -15.50 9.64
N LEU A 57 7.54 -15.20 8.90
CA LEU A 57 6.84 -13.91 8.94
C LEU A 57 5.39 -14.09 9.36
N CYS A 58 4.82 -13.06 9.97
CA CYS A 58 3.39 -13.00 10.25
C CYS A 58 2.64 -12.49 9.00
N TYR A 59 1.62 -13.22 8.56
CA TYR A 59 0.87 -12.86 7.35
C TYR A 59 -0.56 -12.42 7.67
N LEU A 60 -1.02 -11.38 6.97
CA LEU A 60 -2.43 -11.15 6.71
C LEU A 60 -2.70 -11.43 5.22
N LYS A 61 -3.37 -12.55 4.96
CA LYS A 61 -3.78 -12.94 3.60
C LYS A 61 -5.16 -12.38 3.29
N LEU A 62 -5.23 -11.52 2.28
CA LEU A 62 -6.48 -10.95 1.75
C LEU A 62 -6.63 -11.39 0.30
N CYS A 63 -7.57 -12.33 0.07
CA CYS A 63 -7.85 -12.88 -1.26
C CYS A 63 -8.61 -11.87 -2.13
N LEU A 64 -7.89 -10.87 -2.66
CA LEU A 64 -8.46 -9.76 -3.42
C LEU A 64 -8.14 -9.90 -4.92
N SER A 65 -9.17 -9.76 -5.77
CA SER A 65 -9.05 -9.49 -7.19
C SER A 65 -8.85 -7.99 -7.47
N ASP A 66 -8.41 -7.64 -8.67
CA ASP A 66 -8.12 -6.26 -9.09
C ASP A 66 -9.09 -5.80 -10.17
N ASP A 67 -10.38 -5.91 -9.86
CA ASP A 67 -11.45 -5.65 -10.81
C ASP A 67 -12.53 -4.73 -10.22
N ALA A 68 -13.49 -4.37 -11.07
CA ALA A 68 -14.57 -3.45 -10.73
C ALA A 68 -15.61 -4.04 -9.76
N GLN A 69 -15.58 -5.35 -9.48
CA GLN A 69 -16.54 -6.04 -8.61
C GLN A 69 -15.97 -6.34 -7.22
N GLN A 70 -14.64 -6.26 -7.05
CA GLN A 70 -14.01 -6.50 -5.76
C GLN A 70 -14.46 -5.47 -4.70
N ASP A 71 -15.07 -5.97 -3.62
CA ASP A 71 -15.37 -5.22 -2.40
C ASP A 71 -14.12 -5.20 -1.48
N LEU A 72 -13.64 -4.01 -1.17
CA LEU A 72 -12.54 -3.74 -0.24
C LEU A 72 -13.02 -3.28 1.14
N LEU A 73 -14.27 -2.86 1.32
CA LEU A 73 -14.70 -2.14 2.54
C LEU A 73 -14.44 -2.92 3.83
N LYS A 74 -14.53 -4.26 3.77
CA LYS A 74 -14.16 -5.13 4.90
C LYS A 74 -12.65 -5.32 5.05
N ALA A 75 -11.91 -5.32 3.94
CA ALA A 75 -10.47 -5.53 3.90
C ALA A 75 -9.68 -4.30 4.36
N LEU A 76 -10.16 -3.08 4.07
CA LEU A 76 -9.50 -1.82 4.44
C LEU A 76 -9.20 -1.75 5.95
N PRO A 77 -10.18 -1.82 6.86
CA PRO A 77 -9.92 -1.70 8.30
C PRO A 77 -9.16 -2.92 8.87
N LEU A 78 -9.28 -4.10 8.25
CA LEU A 78 -8.49 -5.28 8.64
C LEU A 78 -7.00 -5.06 8.35
N ALA A 79 -6.67 -4.59 7.15
CA ALA A 79 -5.30 -4.28 6.76
C ALA A 79 -4.73 -3.15 7.60
N SER A 80 -5.46 -2.05 7.79
CA SER A 80 -5.03 -0.91 8.60
C SER A 80 -4.67 -1.34 10.02
N ARG A 81 -5.55 -2.09 10.69
CA ARG A 81 -5.29 -2.59 12.05
C ARG A 81 -4.08 -3.52 12.10
N PHE A 82 -3.95 -4.45 11.17
CA PHE A 82 -2.80 -5.36 11.12
C PHE A 82 -1.48 -4.58 10.95
N ILE A 83 -1.46 -3.61 10.04
CA ILE A 83 -0.29 -2.74 9.83
C ILE A 83 0.03 -1.97 11.11
N ASN A 84 -0.97 -1.32 11.73
CA ASN A 84 -0.75 -0.51 12.93
C ASN A 84 -0.29 -1.35 14.12
N SER A 85 -0.92 -2.50 14.38
CA SER A 85 -0.52 -3.39 15.47
C SER A 85 0.92 -3.87 15.33
N ALA A 86 1.35 -4.21 14.12
CA ALA A 86 2.74 -4.60 13.87
C ALA A 86 3.71 -3.43 14.12
N LEU A 87 3.36 -2.21 13.69
CA LEU A 87 4.21 -1.02 13.88
C LEU A 87 4.28 -0.56 15.35
N MET A 88 3.23 -0.79 16.13
CA MET A 88 3.15 -0.41 17.56
C MET A 88 3.63 -1.50 18.52
N ALA A 89 4.04 -2.67 18.01
CA ALA A 89 4.60 -3.74 18.83
C ALA A 89 5.93 -3.32 19.49
N ASP A 90 6.33 -4.06 20.53
CA ASP A 90 7.65 -3.93 21.15
C ASP A 90 8.39 -5.28 21.10
N PRO A 91 9.47 -5.43 20.30
CA PRO A 91 10.03 -4.43 19.40
C PRO A 91 9.11 -4.13 18.19
N ALA A 92 9.21 -2.92 17.65
CA ALA A 92 8.40 -2.50 16.50
C ALA A 92 8.66 -3.39 15.27
N GLY A 93 7.57 -3.90 14.70
CA GLY A 93 7.60 -4.69 13.48
C GLY A 93 7.78 -3.86 12.22
N ARG A 94 8.03 -4.54 11.11
CA ARG A 94 8.14 -3.94 9.78
C ARG A 94 7.23 -4.68 8.81
N VAL A 95 6.33 -3.92 8.19
CA VAL A 95 5.24 -4.47 7.39
C VAL A 95 5.50 -4.23 5.92
N LEU A 96 5.41 -5.31 5.13
CA LEU A 96 5.42 -5.27 3.67
C LEU A 96 3.99 -5.50 3.16
N VAL A 97 3.50 -4.65 2.26
CA VAL A 97 2.18 -4.82 1.64
C VAL A 97 2.39 -5.06 0.15
N HIS A 98 1.85 -6.17 -0.38
CA HIS A 98 2.05 -6.53 -1.78
C HIS A 98 0.76 -6.97 -2.46
N CYS A 99 0.68 -6.74 -3.77
CA CYS A 99 -0.32 -7.34 -4.64
C CYS A 99 0.40 -7.96 -5.86
N SER A 100 -0.26 -8.09 -7.01
CA SER A 100 0.40 -8.63 -8.21
C SER A 100 1.43 -7.66 -8.83
N MET A 101 1.10 -6.38 -8.91
CA MET A 101 1.94 -5.36 -9.57
C MET A 101 2.47 -4.29 -8.60
N GLY A 102 2.01 -4.28 -7.35
CA GLY A 102 2.34 -3.21 -6.41
C GLY A 102 1.79 -1.84 -6.84
N ARG A 103 0.63 -1.82 -7.52
CA ARG A 103 0.02 -0.59 -8.10
C ARG A 103 -1.35 -0.26 -7.54
N SER A 104 -2.27 -1.23 -7.49
CA SER A 104 -3.69 -0.99 -7.18
C SER A 104 -4.10 -1.49 -5.79
N ARG A 105 -4.33 -2.80 -5.60
CA ARG A 105 -4.78 -3.37 -4.30
C ARG A 105 -3.91 -2.99 -3.10
N SER A 106 -2.59 -3.21 -3.21
CA SER A 106 -1.65 -2.88 -2.13
C SER A 106 -1.64 -1.38 -1.81
N SER A 107 -1.85 -0.53 -2.82
CA SER A 107 -1.97 0.92 -2.65
C SER A 107 -3.23 1.28 -1.90
N ALA A 108 -4.37 0.69 -2.29
CA ALA A 108 -5.64 0.93 -1.61
C ALA A 108 -5.56 0.58 -0.11
N LEU A 109 -5.01 -0.58 0.24
CA LEU A 109 -4.82 -0.98 1.64
C LEU A 109 -3.89 -0.03 2.41
N THR A 110 -2.86 0.47 1.74
CA THR A 110 -1.91 1.42 2.34
C THR A 110 -2.55 2.78 2.58
N LEU A 111 -3.32 3.28 1.61
CA LEU A 111 -4.04 4.55 1.72
C LEU A 111 -5.05 4.50 2.88
N ALA A 112 -5.76 3.37 3.04
CA ALA A 112 -6.64 3.16 4.18
C ALA A 112 -5.91 3.26 5.53
N PHE A 113 -4.74 2.63 5.65
CA PHE A 113 -3.91 2.75 6.86
C PHE A 113 -3.51 4.20 7.14
N LEU A 114 -3.06 4.94 6.12
CA LEU A 114 -2.66 6.34 6.26
C LEU A 114 -3.84 7.22 6.69
N MET A 115 -5.01 7.04 6.08
CA MET A 115 -6.21 7.78 6.49
C MET A 115 -6.60 7.46 7.94
N GLU A 116 -6.69 6.18 8.30
CA GLU A 116 -7.16 5.76 9.63
C GLU A 116 -6.19 6.17 10.74
N HIS A 117 -4.88 5.91 10.57
CA HIS A 117 -3.89 6.06 11.65
C HIS A 117 -3.06 7.33 11.58
N ARG A 118 -2.96 8.00 10.42
CA ARG A 118 -2.34 9.33 10.30
C ARG A 118 -3.35 10.47 10.23
N ARG A 119 -4.65 10.15 10.14
CA ARG A 119 -5.75 11.12 10.05
C ARG A 119 -5.59 12.05 8.84
N TRP A 120 -5.06 11.51 7.74
CA TRP A 120 -4.92 12.24 6.48
C TRP A 120 -6.17 12.06 5.62
N SER A 121 -6.49 13.05 4.78
CA SER A 121 -7.44 12.86 3.69
C SER A 121 -6.88 11.86 2.66
N LEU A 122 -7.77 11.26 1.86
CA LEU A 122 -7.40 10.37 0.77
C LEU A 122 -6.45 11.07 -0.20
N LEU A 123 -6.71 12.33 -0.56
CA LEU A 123 -5.87 13.10 -1.46
C LEU A 123 -4.45 13.27 -0.91
N HIS A 124 -4.31 13.63 0.36
CA HIS A 124 -2.99 13.79 0.98
C HIS A 124 -2.26 12.44 1.07
N ALA A 125 -2.94 11.38 1.51
CA ALA A 125 -2.37 10.04 1.54
C ALA A 125 -1.91 9.57 0.15
N LEU A 126 -2.70 9.87 -0.90
CA LEU A 126 -2.39 9.51 -2.28
C LEU A 126 -1.16 10.26 -2.80
N ARG A 127 -1.08 11.58 -2.59
CA ARG A 127 0.09 12.39 -2.93
C ARG A 127 1.35 11.86 -2.26
N TRP A 128 1.27 11.70 -0.94
CA TRP A 128 2.39 11.22 -0.14
C TRP A 128 2.90 9.84 -0.60
N LEU A 129 1.98 8.95 -1.04
CA LEU A 129 2.32 7.62 -1.54
C LEU A 129 2.85 7.67 -2.99
N LYS A 130 2.29 8.53 -3.85
CA LYS A 130 2.77 8.76 -5.23
C LYS A 130 4.18 9.33 -5.26
N ASP A 131 4.50 10.31 -4.40
CA ASP A 131 5.85 10.88 -4.26
C ASP A 131 6.91 9.80 -3.98
N ARG A 132 6.52 8.75 -3.26
CA ARG A 132 7.38 7.65 -2.86
C ARG A 132 7.39 6.53 -3.87
N ARG A 133 6.32 6.43 -4.65
CA ARG A 133 6.12 5.39 -5.65
C ARG A 133 5.14 5.85 -6.71
N ALA A 134 5.70 6.41 -7.79
CA ALA A 134 4.95 6.95 -8.91
C ALA A 134 3.95 5.96 -9.55
N CYS A 135 4.21 4.65 -9.47
CA CYS A 135 3.30 3.65 -10.05
C CYS A 135 2.01 3.39 -9.24
N THR A 136 1.83 4.08 -8.10
CA THR A 136 0.63 4.07 -7.26
C THR A 136 -0.59 4.52 -8.07
N ALA A 137 -1.47 3.57 -8.38
CA ALA A 137 -2.69 3.80 -9.15
C ALA A 137 -3.75 2.76 -8.74
N PRO A 138 -4.46 2.96 -7.61
CA PRO A 138 -5.69 2.20 -7.33
C PRO A 138 -6.66 2.33 -8.49
N ASN A 139 -7.35 1.23 -8.84
CA ASN A 139 -8.40 1.32 -9.84
C ASN A 139 -9.56 2.22 -9.35
N ILE A 140 -10.38 2.71 -10.28
CA ILE A 140 -11.45 3.66 -9.97
C ILE A 140 -12.49 3.13 -8.98
N ASN A 141 -12.77 1.83 -8.99
CA ASN A 141 -13.67 1.19 -8.03
C ASN A 141 -13.08 1.27 -6.61
N PHE A 142 -11.77 1.03 -6.45
CA PHE A 142 -11.10 1.17 -5.17
C PHE A 142 -11.02 2.60 -4.70
N LEU A 143 -10.78 3.58 -5.59
CA LEU A 143 -10.84 5.00 -5.22
C LEU A 143 -12.22 5.38 -4.67
N ARG A 144 -13.31 4.93 -5.30
CA ARG A 144 -14.68 5.17 -4.80
C ARG A 144 -14.90 4.56 -3.41
N GLN A 145 -14.43 3.33 -3.19
CA GLN A 145 -14.55 2.69 -1.88
C GLN A 145 -13.66 3.35 -0.81
N LEU A 146 -12.49 3.87 -1.19
CA LEU A 146 -11.64 4.67 -0.31
C LEU A 146 -12.29 6.00 0.07
N LEU A 147 -13.03 6.64 -0.84
CA LEU A 147 -13.83 7.84 -0.53
C LEU A 147 -14.96 7.53 0.46
N THR A 148 -15.65 6.41 0.28
CA THR A 148 -16.64 5.93 1.27
C THR A 148 -15.97 5.67 2.62
N TYR A 149 -14.77 5.10 2.61
CA TYR A 149 -14.03 4.82 3.83
C TYR A 149 -13.53 6.10 4.54
N GLU A 150 -13.07 7.09 3.78
CA GLU A 150 -12.75 8.44 4.30
C GLU A 150 -13.97 9.05 5.01
N GLU A 151 -15.14 8.99 4.37
CA GLU A 151 -16.39 9.49 4.93
C GLU A 151 -16.78 8.76 6.23
N LEU A 152 -16.57 7.44 6.29
CA LEU A 152 -16.76 6.66 7.53
C LEU A 152 -15.77 7.04 8.65
N LEU A 153 -14.53 7.39 8.31
CA LEU A 153 -13.47 7.74 9.28
C LEU A 153 -13.57 9.15 9.84
N PHE A 154 -14.09 10.09 9.04
CA PHE A 154 -14.11 11.52 9.36
C PHE A 154 -15.52 12.12 9.47
N GLY A 155 -16.56 11.34 9.18
CA GLY A 155 -17.96 11.79 9.17
C GLY A 155 -18.32 12.70 8.00
N SER A 156 -17.37 12.95 7.10
CA SER A 156 -17.54 13.72 5.87
C SER A 156 -16.47 13.33 4.87
N ARG A 157 -16.76 13.55 3.58
CA ARG A 157 -15.80 13.34 2.52
C ARG A 157 -14.92 14.58 2.37
N LEU A 158 -13.60 14.40 2.52
CA LEU A 158 -12.61 15.48 2.42
C LEU A 158 -11.97 15.54 1.03
N THR A 159 -12.09 14.47 0.25
CA THR A 159 -11.52 14.32 -1.10
C THR A 159 -12.63 14.05 -2.12
N SER A 160 -12.58 14.64 -3.31
CA SER A 160 -13.44 14.30 -4.44
C SER A 160 -12.71 13.46 -5.49
N LEU A 161 -13.45 12.80 -6.40
CA LEU A 161 -12.81 12.14 -7.54
C LEU A 161 -12.15 13.15 -8.48
N ASN A 162 -12.68 14.38 -8.58
CA ASN A 162 -12.11 15.42 -9.42
C ASN A 162 -10.74 15.85 -8.87
N ASP A 163 -10.60 15.99 -7.54
CA ASP A 163 -9.33 16.34 -6.91
C ASP A 163 -8.22 15.32 -7.26
N ILE A 164 -8.59 14.04 -7.35
CA ILE A 164 -7.67 12.96 -7.71
C ILE A 164 -7.31 13.00 -9.20
N GLN A 165 -8.26 13.35 -10.08
CA GLN A 165 -8.02 13.49 -11.52
C GLN A 165 -7.17 14.73 -11.86
N GLU A 166 -7.39 15.84 -11.16
CA GLU A 166 -6.57 17.04 -11.25
C GLU A 166 -5.12 16.74 -10.83
N GLU A 167 -4.92 15.92 -9.80
CA GLU A 167 -3.58 15.47 -9.40
C GLU A 167 -2.90 14.61 -10.48
N GLU A 168 -3.65 13.74 -11.15
CA GLU A 168 -3.12 12.90 -12.23
C GLU A 168 -2.71 13.69 -13.47
N THR A 169 -3.54 14.67 -13.85
CA THR A 169 -3.26 15.55 -14.99
C THR A 169 -2.17 16.57 -14.71
N ALA A 170 -2.02 17.03 -13.45
CA ALA A 170 -0.92 17.91 -13.05
C ALA A 170 0.45 17.20 -13.14
N GLY A 171 0.52 15.91 -12.80
CA GLY A 171 1.75 15.11 -12.90
C GLY A 171 2.20 14.84 -14.35
N GLU A 172 1.26 14.61 -15.27
CA GLU A 172 1.56 14.32 -16.69
C GLU A 172 2.12 15.53 -17.46
N ASN A 173 1.83 16.75 -17.02
CA ASN A 173 2.30 17.98 -17.68
C ASN A 173 3.72 18.40 -17.28
N VAL A 174 4.33 17.74 -16.28
CA VAL A 174 5.71 18.03 -15.82
C VAL A 174 6.73 17.09 -16.51
N GLU A 175 6.28 16.00 -17.13
CA GLU A 175 7.12 15.01 -17.82
C GLU A 175 7.23 15.23 -19.36
N LYS A 176 6.82 16.39 -19.88
CA LYS A 176 7.03 16.79 -21.28
C LYS A 176 7.96 18.00 -21.37
#